data_AF-A0A931SQD4-F1
#
_entry.id   AF-A0A931SQD4-F1
#
_cell.length_a   1.000
_cell.length_b   1.000
_cell.length_c   1.000
_cell.angle_alpha   90.00
_cell.angle_beta   90.00
_cell.angle_gamma   90.00
#
_symmetry.space_group_name_H-M   'P 1'
#
loop_
_entity.id
_entity.type
_entity.pdbx_description
1 polymer ?
#
loop_
_entity_poly.entity_id
_entity_poly.type
_entity_poly.pdbx_seq_one_letter_code
_entity_poly.pdbx_strand_id
1 'polypeptide(L)'
;MQRELFEMSGPVVDASKFSVSSHKNWLDRFQVTVRVDHLFILGISVLVFYVLVFSFGVEKGKRFALDELRAEKKKREQISQELATLKLTPRPVETVLEVRKTVEPALPKSTVAGPQEEGVAFSPDSGKFTIQLVTYKSRVQADQQIERLTSLGYKSFFIQSGKFYQVCVEAFETNQEAVSRLARLQQEGFAPPDAYIRPLTVGAN
;
A
#
# COMPACT_ATOMS: atom_id res chain seq x y z
N MET A 1 35.72 -79.68 -0.15
CA MET A 1 36.27 -79.65 -1.52
C MET A 1 35.29 -78.83 -2.35
N GLN A 2 35.64 -77.61 -2.81
CA GLN A 2 36.25 -77.36 -4.14
C GLN A 2 35.49 -78.13 -5.23
N ARG A 3 34.91 -77.54 -6.30
CA ARG A 3 35.19 -76.35 -7.12
C ARG A 3 33.92 -76.16 -7.99
N GLU A 4 33.42 -74.94 -8.16
CA GLU A 4 33.69 -74.04 -9.31
C GLU A 4 33.36 -74.59 -10.70
N LEU A 5 33.01 -73.65 -11.60
CA LEU A 5 32.87 -73.78 -13.06
C LEU A 5 31.62 -74.58 -13.48
N PHE A 6 30.63 -74.04 -14.18
CA PHE A 6 30.71 -73.23 -15.40
C PHE A 6 29.49 -72.28 -15.42
N GLU A 7 29.66 -70.97 -15.56
CA GLU A 7 29.77 -70.30 -16.86
C GLU A 7 28.69 -70.72 -17.86
N MET A 8 27.58 -69.98 -17.89
CA MET A 8 26.90 -69.73 -19.16
C MET A 8 26.47 -68.27 -19.21
N SER A 9 27.35 -67.49 -19.81
CA SER A 9 27.19 -66.11 -20.22
C SER A 9 25.99 -65.92 -21.15
N GLY A 10 25.14 -64.96 -20.81
CA GLY A 10 24.30 -64.24 -21.76
C GLY A 10 24.27 -62.77 -21.32
N PRO A 11 24.55 -61.80 -22.22
CA PRO A 11 24.57 -60.39 -21.84
C PRO A 11 23.14 -59.90 -21.66
N VAL A 12 22.69 -59.72 -20.42
CA VAL A 12 21.50 -58.91 -20.16
C VAL A 12 21.92 -57.45 -20.35
N VAL A 13 21.40 -56.87 -21.43
CA VAL A 13 21.51 -55.47 -21.79
C VAL A 13 20.87 -54.64 -20.68
N ASP A 14 21.69 -54.13 -19.75
CA ASP A 14 21.27 -53.17 -18.73
C ASP A 14 21.03 -51.80 -19.38
N ALA A 15 19.80 -51.59 -19.84
CA ALA A 15 19.27 -50.30 -20.31
C ALA A 15 18.91 -49.36 -19.14
N SER A 16 19.74 -49.32 -18.09
CA SER A 16 19.55 -48.46 -16.91
C SER A 16 20.58 -47.33 -16.81
N LYS A 17 21.45 -47.15 -17.81
CA LYS A 17 22.30 -45.96 -17.95
C LYS A 17 21.56 -44.80 -18.65
N PHE A 18 20.48 -44.31 -18.03
CA PHE A 18 20.03 -42.94 -18.27
C PHE A 18 20.76 -42.02 -17.30
N SER A 19 21.70 -41.29 -17.87
CA SER A 19 22.48 -40.19 -17.32
C SER A 19 21.70 -39.29 -16.35
N VAL A 20 21.98 -39.44 -15.06
CA VAL A 20 21.85 -38.36 -14.06
C VAL A 20 23.17 -38.28 -13.30
N SER A 21 24.25 -37.97 -14.01
CA SER A 21 25.58 -37.81 -13.41
C SER A 21 26.30 -36.61 -14.01
N SER A 22 25.80 -35.40 -13.74
CA SER A 22 26.53 -34.16 -14.10
C SER A 22 26.34 -32.98 -13.14
N HIS A 23 26.05 -33.23 -11.85
CA HIS A 23 26.16 -32.20 -10.80
C HIS A 23 27.00 -32.62 -9.59
N LYS A 24 27.45 -33.88 -9.49
CA LYS A 24 28.23 -34.36 -8.32
C LYS A 24 29.73 -34.07 -8.38
N ASN A 25 30.29 -33.71 -9.53
CA ASN A 25 31.74 -33.51 -9.69
C ASN A 25 32.22 -32.06 -9.53
N TRP A 26 31.31 -31.10 -9.26
CA TRP A 26 31.70 -29.70 -9.01
C TRP A 26 32.15 -29.49 -7.56
N LEU A 27 31.52 -30.17 -6.60
CA LEU A 27 31.87 -30.06 -5.19
C LEU A 27 33.18 -30.79 -4.83
N ASP A 28 33.62 -31.75 -5.65
CA ASP A 28 34.83 -32.53 -5.36
C ASP A 28 36.12 -31.80 -5.80
N ARG A 29 36.02 -30.84 -6.73
CA ARG A 29 37.08 -29.86 -6.98
C ARG A 29 37.12 -28.75 -5.91
N PHE A 30 36.06 -28.65 -5.12
CA PHE A 30 35.97 -27.81 -3.93
C PHE A 30 36.38 -28.59 -2.66
N GLN A 31 37.36 -29.49 -2.75
CA GLN A 31 38.23 -29.80 -1.61
C GLN A 31 39.09 -28.56 -1.29
N VAL A 32 38.41 -27.50 -0.87
CA VAL A 32 39.02 -26.34 -0.26
C VAL A 32 39.47 -26.83 1.09
N THR A 33 40.78 -26.97 1.28
CA THR A 33 41.39 -26.86 2.60
C THR A 33 41.07 -25.46 3.13
N VAL A 34 39.84 -25.26 3.60
CA VAL A 34 39.40 -24.04 4.27
C VAL A 34 40.16 -24.04 5.57
N ARG A 35 41.36 -23.45 5.54
CA ARG A 35 42.04 -23.05 6.76
C ARG A 35 41.09 -22.13 7.51
N VAL A 36 41.02 -22.30 8.82
CA VAL A 36 40.21 -21.47 9.72
C VAL A 36 40.45 -19.97 9.47
N ASP A 37 41.67 -19.62 9.06
CA ASP A 37 42.05 -18.28 8.61
C ASP A 37 41.18 -17.72 7.47
N HIS A 38 40.89 -18.51 6.42
CA HIS A 38 40.03 -18.10 5.32
C HIS A 38 38.57 -17.92 5.74
N LEU A 39 38.11 -18.70 6.73
CA LEU A 39 36.76 -18.54 7.28
C LEU A 39 36.63 -17.19 8.01
N PHE A 40 37.66 -16.79 8.77
CA PHE A 40 37.70 -15.47 9.41
C PHE A 40 37.75 -14.34 8.39
N ILE A 41 38.60 -14.45 7.36
CA ILE A 41 38.68 -13.44 6.29
C ILE A 41 37.34 -13.30 5.57
N LEU A 42 36.69 -14.42 5.23
CA LEU A 42 35.37 -14.40 4.60
C LEU A 42 34.32 -13.77 5.51
N GLY A 43 34.31 -14.12 6.79
CA GLY A 43 33.38 -13.56 7.78
C GLY A 43 33.54 -12.05 7.94
N ILE A 44 34.79 -11.57 8.06
CA ILE A 44 35.08 -10.14 8.14
C ILE A 44 34.68 -9.43 6.84
N SER A 45 34.96 -10.03 5.68
CA SER A 45 34.58 -9.46 4.38
C SER A 45 33.06 -9.29 4.25
N VAL A 46 32.28 -10.30 4.63
CA VAL A 46 30.81 -10.25 4.63
C VAL A 46 30.31 -9.18 5.61
N LEU A 47 30.90 -9.09 6.80
CA LEU A 47 30.53 -8.08 7.80
C LEU A 47 30.80 -6.65 7.29
N VAL A 48 31.98 -6.40 6.71
CA VAL A 48 32.32 -5.09 6.13
C VAL A 48 31.38 -4.76 4.97
N PHE A 49 31.11 -5.72 4.09
CA PHE A 49 30.16 -5.53 2.98
C PHE A 49 28.75 -5.19 3.49
N TYR A 50 28.28 -5.89 4.52
CA TYR A 50 26.99 -5.59 5.17
C TYR A 50 26.94 -4.16 5.71
N VAL A 51 27.99 -3.71 6.40
CA VAL A 51 28.09 -2.33 6.92
C VAL A 51 28.08 -1.30 5.78
N LEU A 52 28.75 -1.58 4.65
CA LEU A 52 28.74 -0.69 3.48
C LEU A 52 27.36 -0.59 2.85
N VAL A 53 26.68 -1.72 2.62
CA VAL A 53 25.31 -1.74 2.08
C VAL A 53 24.36 -0.99 3.01
N PHE A 54 24.47 -1.20 4.33
CA PHE A 54 23.68 -0.48 5.31
C PHE A 54 23.96 1.03 5.27
N SER A 55 25.23 1.43 5.24
CA SER A 55 25.64 2.84 5.18
C SER A 55 25.12 3.53 3.92
N PHE A 56 25.22 2.87 2.76
CA PHE A 56 24.66 3.37 1.50
C PHE A 56 23.13 3.42 1.51
N GLY A 57 22.48 2.45 2.14
CA GLY A 57 21.03 2.44 2.32
C GLY A 57 20.56 3.64 3.15
N VAL A 58 21.20 3.89 4.30
CA VAL A 58 20.88 5.02 5.19
C VAL A 58 21.17 6.36 4.50
N GLU A 59 22.29 6.47 3.78
CA GLU A 59 22.65 7.71 3.08
C GLU A 59 21.67 8.03 1.95
N LYS A 60 21.31 7.04 1.12
CA LYS A 60 20.28 7.22 0.10
C LYS A 60 18.94 7.57 0.73
N GLY A 61 18.54 6.90 1.82
CA GLY A 61 17.31 7.20 2.54
C GLY A 61 17.24 8.65 3.05
N LYS A 62 18.34 9.17 3.62
CA LYS A 62 18.44 10.57 4.05
C LYS A 62 18.30 11.56 2.88
N ARG A 63 18.89 11.25 1.73
CA ARG A 63 18.81 12.11 0.53
C ARG A 63 17.39 12.16 -0.03
N PHE A 64 16.70 11.02 -0.14
CA PHE A 64 15.31 10.98 -0.61
C PHE A 64 14.35 11.79 0.26
N ALA A 65 14.46 11.66 1.59
CA ALA A 65 13.61 12.43 2.51
C ALA A 65 13.87 13.95 2.40
N LEU A 66 15.13 14.35 2.22
CA LEU A 66 15.49 15.76 2.11
C LEU A 66 15.11 16.37 0.76
N ASP A 67 15.22 15.60 -0.32
CA ASP A 67 14.82 16.02 -1.66
C ASP A 67 13.29 16.14 -1.79
N GLU A 68 12.51 15.24 -1.16
CA GLU A 68 11.04 15.36 -1.09
C GLU A 68 10.63 16.65 -0.36
N LEU A 69 11.28 16.97 0.76
CA LEU A 69 11.02 18.21 1.49
C LEU A 69 11.40 19.47 0.71
N ARG A 70 12.50 19.44 -0.06
CA ARG A 70 12.89 20.56 -0.93
C ARG A 70 11.92 20.74 -2.10
N ALA A 71 11.45 19.65 -2.68
CA ALA A 71 10.45 19.69 -3.75
C ALA A 71 9.10 20.25 -3.24
N GLU A 72 8.66 19.85 -2.05
CA GLU A 72 7.45 20.41 -1.43
C GLU A 72 7.60 21.90 -1.10
N LYS A 73 8.77 22.35 -0.62
CA LYS A 73 9.04 23.78 -0.38
C LYS A 73 9.02 24.60 -1.67
N LYS A 74 9.70 24.15 -2.71
CA LYS A 74 9.72 24.83 -4.02
C LYS A 74 8.32 24.95 -4.62
N LYS A 75 7.50 23.91 -4.51
CA LYS A 75 6.11 23.92 -4.98
C LYS A 75 5.25 24.93 -4.21
N ARG A 76 5.42 25.05 -2.89
CA ARG A 76 4.72 26.05 -2.06
C ARG A 76 5.14 27.48 -2.38
N GLU A 77 6.42 27.72 -2.62
CA GLU A 77 6.94 29.04 -3.00
C GLU A 77 6.40 29.47 -4.36
N GLN A 78 6.35 28.56 -5.35
CA GLN A 78 5.77 28.83 -6.66
C GLN A 78 4.27 29.16 -6.58
N ILE A 79 3.50 28.38 -5.81
CA ILE A 79 2.06 28.64 -5.60
C ILE A 79 1.85 29.99 -4.89
N SER A 80 2.70 30.32 -3.90
CA SER A 80 2.60 31.60 -3.20
C SER A 80 2.94 32.79 -4.09
N GLN A 81 3.90 32.64 -5.02
CA GLN A 81 4.22 33.68 -6.01
C GLN A 81 3.10 33.82 -7.05
N GLU A 82 2.51 32.73 -7.51
CA GLU A 82 1.37 32.76 -8.44
C GLU A 82 0.15 33.46 -7.80
N LEU A 83 -0.17 33.14 -6.54
CA LEU A 83 -1.23 33.83 -5.79
C LEU A 83 -0.94 35.32 -5.55
N ALA A 84 0.32 35.69 -5.30
CA ALA A 84 0.71 37.08 -5.14
C ALA A 84 0.57 37.86 -6.47
N THR A 85 0.82 37.19 -7.60
CA THR A 85 0.70 37.78 -8.94
C THR A 85 -0.77 37.96 -9.35
N LEU A 86 -1.67 37.06 -8.94
CA LEU A 86 -3.12 37.18 -9.18
C LEU A 86 -3.80 38.28 -8.34
N LYS A 87 -3.20 38.69 -7.21
CA LYS A 87 -3.77 39.70 -6.31
C LYS A 87 -3.52 41.15 -6.73
N LEU A 88 -2.85 41.38 -7.87
CA LEU A 88 -2.48 42.70 -8.38
C LEU A 88 -3.27 43.15 -9.63
N THR A 89 -4.38 42.50 -9.98
CA THR A 89 -5.29 43.07 -11.01
C THR A 89 -6.30 43.99 -10.32
N PRO A 90 -6.19 45.33 -10.44
CA PRO A 90 -7.24 46.22 -9.96
C PRO A 90 -8.39 46.11 -10.95
N ARG A 91 -9.45 45.41 -10.54
CA ARG A 91 -10.77 45.48 -11.19
C ARG A 91 -11.37 46.84 -10.81
N PRO A 92 -11.63 47.76 -11.75
CA PRO A 92 -12.38 48.98 -11.46
C PRO A 92 -13.81 48.58 -11.08
N VAL A 93 -14.22 48.98 -9.88
CA VAL A 93 -15.61 48.91 -9.42
C VAL A 93 -16.19 50.29 -9.66
N GLU A 94 -17.31 50.37 -10.37
CA GLU A 94 -18.53 51.11 -10.01
C GLU A 94 -19.42 51.32 -11.24
N THR A 95 -20.66 50.81 -11.18
CA THR A 95 -21.90 51.61 -11.26
C THR A 95 -23.09 50.65 -11.35
N VAL A 96 -24.20 51.10 -10.76
CA VAL A 96 -25.58 50.56 -10.76
C VAL A 96 -25.95 49.74 -9.52
N LEU A 97 -26.20 50.49 -8.44
CA LEU A 97 -27.40 50.29 -7.62
C LEU A 97 -28.63 50.55 -8.49
N GLU A 98 -29.67 49.70 -8.42
CA GLU A 98 -31.07 50.07 -8.06
C GLU A 98 -32.04 48.89 -8.31
N VAL A 99 -33.13 48.88 -7.53
CA VAL A 99 -34.44 48.20 -7.71
C VAL A 99 -34.64 46.90 -6.89
N ARG A 100 -35.20 46.98 -5.65
CA ARG A 100 -36.64 47.03 -5.23
C ARG A 100 -37.19 45.59 -4.97
N LYS A 101 -37.30 45.16 -3.71
CA LYS A 101 -38.45 45.22 -2.76
C LYS A 101 -39.43 44.02 -2.89
N THR A 102 -39.86 43.49 -1.72
CA THR A 102 -41.15 42.74 -1.50
C THR A 102 -41.02 41.22 -1.84
N VAL A 103 -41.23 40.19 -1.00
CA VAL A 103 -42.02 39.92 0.24
C VAL A 103 -41.45 38.70 1.01
N GLU A 104 -41.60 38.78 2.33
CA GLU A 104 -41.79 37.79 3.42
C GLU A 104 -42.17 36.29 3.17
N PRO A 105 -42.08 35.44 4.23
CA PRO A 105 -41.86 33.99 4.21
C PRO A 105 -43.13 33.12 4.30
N ALA A 106 -43.03 31.86 3.85
CA ALA A 106 -43.86 30.75 4.32
C ALA A 106 -43.26 29.37 3.95
N LEU A 107 -42.88 28.58 4.95
CA LEU A 107 -43.00 27.11 4.95
C LEU A 107 -44.48 26.73 5.24
N PRO A 108 -44.95 25.45 5.20
CA PRO A 108 -44.46 24.23 4.53
C PRO A 108 -45.57 23.35 3.86
N LYS A 109 -45.14 22.29 3.15
CA LYS A 109 -45.76 20.93 2.87
C LYS A 109 -45.77 20.62 1.37
N SER A 110 -45.56 19.41 0.85
CA SER A 110 -44.94 18.14 1.26
C SER A 110 -45.20 17.17 0.08
N THR A 111 -44.25 16.26 -0.21
CA THR A 111 -44.44 14.93 -0.89
C THR A 111 -44.68 14.95 -2.43
N VAL A 112 -44.09 14.12 -3.31
CA VAL A 112 -43.49 12.75 -3.30
C VAL A 112 -42.54 12.64 -4.54
N ALA A 113 -41.23 12.40 -4.35
CA ALA A 113 -40.45 11.16 -4.60
C ALA A 113 -39.97 10.83 -6.04
N GLY A 114 -38.65 10.67 -6.14
CA GLY A 114 -37.84 10.21 -7.27
C GLY A 114 -36.34 10.41 -6.92
N PRO A 115 -35.64 9.42 -6.34
CA PRO A 115 -34.40 9.64 -5.58
C PRO A 115 -33.19 10.06 -6.42
N GLN A 116 -32.64 11.22 -6.08
CA GLN A 116 -31.23 11.53 -6.25
C GLN A 116 -30.47 10.77 -5.15
N GLU A 117 -29.68 9.76 -5.52
CA GLU A 117 -28.69 9.21 -4.59
C GLU A 117 -27.42 10.05 -4.68
N GLU A 118 -27.41 11.05 -3.80
CA GLU A 118 -26.24 11.77 -3.32
C GLU A 118 -25.16 10.77 -2.86
N GLY A 119 -23.91 11.03 -3.22
CA GLY A 119 -22.75 10.28 -2.72
C GLY A 119 -22.74 10.29 -1.19
N VAL A 120 -23.16 9.16 -0.60
CA VAL A 120 -23.27 9.01 0.85
C VAL A 120 -21.87 8.94 1.42
N ALA A 121 -21.41 10.07 1.97
CA ALA A 121 -20.40 10.07 3.01
C ALA A 121 -21.01 9.36 4.24
N PHE A 122 -20.91 8.03 4.28
CA PHE A 122 -21.36 7.23 5.40
C PHE A 122 -20.44 7.49 6.60
N SER A 123 -20.95 8.19 7.60
CA SER A 123 -20.33 8.31 8.91
C SER A 123 -20.38 6.94 9.60
N PRO A 124 -19.29 6.46 10.21
CA PRO A 124 -19.26 5.16 10.87
C PRO A 124 -19.96 5.24 12.24
N ASP A 125 -21.29 5.31 12.24
CA ASP A 125 -22.07 5.51 13.47
C ASP A 125 -22.31 4.22 14.27
N SER A 126 -21.90 3.04 13.76
CA SER A 126 -22.29 1.75 14.39
C SER A 126 -21.19 0.69 14.55
N GLY A 127 -19.93 0.97 14.22
CA GLY A 127 -18.85 -0.03 14.35
C GLY A 127 -17.78 0.34 15.37
N LYS A 128 -17.25 -0.67 16.07
CA LYS A 128 -16.08 -0.54 16.98
C LYS A 128 -14.76 -0.71 16.25
N PHE A 129 -14.77 -1.34 15.08
CA PHE A 129 -13.60 -1.64 14.26
C PHE A 129 -13.86 -1.27 12.80
N THR A 130 -12.82 -0.92 12.07
CA THR A 130 -12.87 -0.71 10.62
C THR A 130 -11.59 -1.25 9.98
N ILE A 131 -11.63 -1.52 8.69
CA ILE A 131 -10.44 -1.94 7.95
C ILE A 131 -9.89 -0.71 7.23
N GLN A 132 -8.66 -0.33 7.55
CA GLN A 132 -7.95 0.74 6.86
C GLN A 132 -7.15 0.14 5.70
N LEU A 133 -7.42 0.60 4.48
CA LEU A 133 -6.79 0.10 3.27
C LEU A 133 -5.55 0.92 2.90
N VAL A 134 -5.74 2.22 2.70
CA VAL A 134 -4.72 3.12 2.14
C VAL A 134 -4.87 4.51 2.73
N THR A 135 -3.76 5.24 2.83
CA THR A 135 -3.73 6.63 3.27
C THR A 135 -3.22 7.53 2.16
N TYR A 136 -3.98 8.57 1.80
CA TYR A 136 -3.64 9.54 0.77
C TYR A 136 -3.30 10.91 1.36
N LYS A 137 -2.40 11.65 0.69
CA LYS A 137 -2.14 13.08 0.97
C LYS A 137 -3.21 13.99 0.36
N SER A 138 -3.87 13.55 -0.72
CA SER A 138 -4.85 14.33 -1.47
C SER A 138 -6.27 13.80 -1.26
N ARG A 139 -7.20 14.70 -0.99
CA ARG A 139 -8.63 14.37 -0.85
C ARG A 139 -9.20 13.77 -2.14
N VAL A 140 -8.85 14.35 -3.28
CA VAL A 140 -9.33 13.90 -4.61
C VAL A 140 -8.98 12.43 -4.87
N GLN A 141 -7.79 12.00 -4.45
CA GLN A 141 -7.37 10.60 -4.61
C GLN A 141 -8.10 9.66 -3.65
N ALA A 142 -8.40 10.12 -2.43
CA ALA A 142 -9.19 9.36 -1.47
C ALA A 142 -10.63 9.18 -1.96
N ASP A 143 -11.24 10.23 -2.52
CA ASP A 143 -12.59 10.20 -3.07
C ASP A 143 -12.68 9.23 -4.27
N GLN A 144 -11.72 9.28 -5.21
CA GLN A 144 -11.64 8.33 -6.33
C GLN A 144 -11.55 6.87 -5.86
N GLN A 145 -10.78 6.62 -4.80
CA GLN A 145 -10.64 5.28 -4.25
C GLN A 145 -11.94 4.79 -3.60
N ILE A 146 -12.68 5.68 -2.93
CA ILE A 146 -13.99 5.39 -2.36
C ILE A 146 -15.00 5.10 -3.45
N GLU A 147 -15.04 5.90 -4.52
CA GLU A 147 -15.91 5.63 -5.68
C GLU A 147 -15.63 4.24 -6.27
N ARG A 148 -14.36 3.88 -6.40
CA ARG A 148 -13.94 2.56 -6.88
C ARG A 148 -14.43 1.44 -5.96
N LEU A 149 -14.23 1.56 -4.65
CA LEU A 149 -14.68 0.58 -3.67
C LEU A 149 -16.21 0.48 -3.61
N THR A 150 -16.90 1.61 -3.74
CA THR A 150 -18.36 1.68 -3.78
C THR A 150 -18.91 1.03 -5.04
N SER A 151 -18.25 1.21 -6.20
CA SER A 151 -18.62 0.53 -7.45
C SER A 151 -18.47 -0.99 -7.38
N LEU A 152 -17.60 -1.48 -6.49
CA LEU A 152 -17.43 -2.91 -6.21
C LEU A 152 -18.46 -3.44 -5.20
N GLY A 153 -19.33 -2.57 -4.66
CA GLY A 153 -20.37 -2.91 -3.70
C GLY A 153 -19.92 -2.82 -2.24
N TYR A 154 -18.74 -2.27 -1.96
CA TYR A 154 -18.24 -2.12 -0.59
C TYR A 154 -18.59 -0.74 -0.02
N LYS A 155 -19.10 -0.73 1.21
CA LYS A 155 -19.29 0.52 1.94
C LYS A 155 -17.93 1.08 2.33
N SER A 156 -17.53 2.18 1.71
CA SER A 156 -16.24 2.82 1.92
C SER A 156 -16.40 4.27 2.34
N PHE A 157 -15.49 4.74 3.17
CA PHE A 157 -15.49 6.11 3.69
C PHE A 157 -14.05 6.52 3.99
N PHE A 158 -13.78 7.82 4.09
CA PHE A 158 -12.48 8.30 4.53
C PHE A 158 -12.55 8.94 5.92
N ILE A 159 -11.48 8.79 6.69
CA ILE A 159 -11.27 9.51 7.94
C ILE A 159 -10.11 10.49 7.71
N GLN A 160 -10.37 11.78 7.91
CA GLN A 160 -9.31 12.79 7.88
C GLN A 160 -8.50 12.74 9.17
N SER A 161 -7.20 12.49 9.05
CA SER A 161 -6.24 12.48 10.17
C SER A 161 -5.15 13.52 9.90
N GLY A 162 -5.40 14.75 10.37
CA GLY A 162 -4.52 15.89 10.11
C GLY A 162 -4.46 16.26 8.62
N LYS A 163 -3.31 16.03 7.99
CA LYS A 163 -3.07 16.32 6.55
C LYS A 163 -3.33 15.13 5.63
N PHE A 164 -3.71 13.99 6.18
CA PHE A 164 -3.89 12.74 5.45
C PHE A 164 -5.35 12.30 5.48
N TYR A 165 -5.74 11.57 4.44
CA TYR A 165 -7.07 11.00 4.25
C TYR A 165 -6.93 9.48 4.24
N GLN A 166 -7.46 8.83 5.26
CA GLN A 166 -7.38 7.38 5.42
C GLN A 166 -8.64 6.77 4.84
N VAL A 167 -8.51 5.94 3.81
CA VAL A 167 -9.62 5.23 3.20
C VAL A 167 -9.86 3.94 3.96
N CYS A 168 -11.08 3.81 4.47
CA CYS A 168 -11.55 2.71 5.27
C CYS A 168 -12.72 1.99 4.57
N VAL A 169 -12.86 0.70 4.86
CA VAL A 169 -13.98 -0.13 4.38
C VAL A 169 -14.70 -0.72 5.56
N GLU A 170 -16.01 -0.51 5.53
CA GLU A 170 -17.00 -1.02 6.46
C GLU A 170 -16.70 -0.68 7.94
N ALA A 171 -17.71 -0.85 8.78
CA ALA A 171 -17.59 -0.69 10.21
C ALA A 171 -18.14 -1.96 10.85
N PHE A 172 -17.30 -2.63 11.64
CA PHE A 172 -17.56 -3.93 12.26
C PHE A 172 -17.73 -3.76 13.77
N GLU A 173 -18.66 -4.51 14.35
CA GLU A 173 -18.86 -4.52 15.80
C GLU A 173 -17.79 -5.34 16.52
N THR A 174 -17.33 -6.42 15.88
CA THR A 174 -16.37 -7.37 16.47
C THR A 174 -15.07 -7.41 15.69
N ASN A 175 -13.96 -7.61 16.40
CA ASN A 175 -12.64 -7.73 15.78
C ASN A 175 -12.54 -8.98 14.89
N GLN A 176 -13.15 -10.10 15.31
CA GLN A 176 -13.10 -11.36 14.58
C GLN A 176 -13.78 -11.27 13.21
N GLU A 177 -14.88 -10.52 13.10
CA GLU A 177 -15.53 -10.23 11.83
C GLU A 177 -14.62 -9.41 10.91
N ALA A 178 -13.98 -8.35 11.45
CA ALA A 178 -13.05 -7.52 10.71
C ALA A 178 -11.83 -8.32 10.19
N VAL A 179 -11.29 -9.26 10.97
CA VAL A 179 -10.19 -10.15 10.54
C VAL A 179 -10.63 -11.05 9.39
N SER A 180 -11.81 -11.67 9.52
CA SER A 180 -12.34 -12.56 8.48
C SER A 180 -12.59 -11.80 7.17
N ARG A 181 -13.09 -10.56 7.28
CA ARG A 181 -13.34 -9.67 6.14
C ARG A 181 -12.07 -9.16 5.50
N LEU A 182 -11.06 -8.79 6.29
CA LEU A 182 -9.74 -8.40 5.78
C LEU A 182 -9.09 -9.52 4.97
N ALA A 183 -9.10 -10.75 5.49
CA ALA A 183 -8.55 -11.91 4.79
C ALA A 183 -9.23 -12.13 3.44
N ARG A 184 -10.56 -11.99 3.38
CA ARG A 184 -11.33 -12.08 2.14
C ARG A 184 -10.99 -10.97 1.15
N LEU A 185 -10.91 -9.72 1.60
CA LEU A 185 -10.54 -8.58 0.75
C LEU A 185 -9.13 -8.70 0.18
N GLN A 186 -8.20 -9.29 0.93
CA GLN A 186 -6.84 -9.58 0.47
C GLN A 186 -6.80 -10.71 -0.57
N GLN A 187 -7.61 -11.76 -0.39
CA GLN A 187 -7.75 -12.84 -1.38
C GLN A 187 -8.36 -12.35 -2.70
N GLU A 188 -9.32 -11.43 -2.63
CA GLU A 188 -9.94 -10.81 -3.80
C GLU A 188 -9.04 -9.75 -4.48
N GLY A 189 -7.92 -9.37 -3.84
CA GLY A 189 -6.96 -8.39 -4.37
C GLY A 189 -7.39 -6.94 -4.25
N PHE A 190 -8.44 -6.65 -3.46
CA PHE A 190 -8.93 -5.29 -3.21
C PHE A 190 -8.22 -4.62 -2.03
N ALA A 191 -7.80 -5.41 -1.04
CA ALA A 191 -7.00 -4.92 0.07
C ALA A 191 -5.51 -5.21 -0.16
N PRO A 192 -4.64 -4.20 0.02
CA PRO A 192 -3.20 -4.43 -0.02
C PRO A 192 -2.75 -5.25 1.20
N PRO A 193 -1.56 -5.86 1.14
CA PRO A 193 -1.06 -6.72 2.23
C PRO A 193 -0.75 -5.95 3.52
N ASP A 194 -0.59 -4.63 3.45
CA ASP A 194 -0.39 -3.72 4.58
C ASP A 194 -1.70 -3.20 5.18
N ALA A 195 -2.86 -3.59 4.64
CA ALA A 195 -4.16 -3.24 5.21
C ALA A 195 -4.30 -3.86 6.62
N TYR A 196 -4.82 -3.06 7.55
CA TYR A 196 -4.94 -3.44 8.96
C TYR A 196 -6.26 -2.99 9.57
N ILE A 197 -6.61 -3.60 10.69
CA ILE A 197 -7.83 -3.30 11.42
C ILE A 197 -7.55 -2.19 12.42
N ARG A 198 -8.34 -1.12 12.34
CA ARG A 198 -8.27 0.02 13.24
C ARG A 198 -9.50 0.03 14.16
N PRO A 199 -9.34 0.23 15.48
CA PRO A 199 -10.48 0.52 16.34
C PRO A 199 -11.07 1.89 16.00
N LEU A 200 -12.37 1.94 15.76
CA LEU A 200 -13.14 3.16 15.62
C LEU A 200 -13.47 3.65 17.03
N THR A 201 -12.75 4.66 17.49
CA THR A 201 -13.20 5.46 18.62
C THR A 201 -14.29 6.39 18.09
N VAL A 202 -15.55 5.94 18.13
CA VAL A 202 -16.69 6.82 17.94
C VAL A 202 -16.53 7.93 18.97
N GLY A 203 -16.28 9.15 18.50
CA GLY A 203 -16.10 10.30 19.38
C GLY A 203 -17.33 10.42 20.25
N ALA A 204 -17.17 10.18 21.55
CA ALA A 204 -18.12 10.68 22.54
C ALA A 204 -18.10 12.21 22.40
N ASN A 205 -19.12 12.75 21.74
CA ASN A 205 -19.51 14.15 21.90
C ASN A 205 -20.11 14.33 23.30
#